data_AF-A0A950JHA4-F1
#
_entry.id   AF-A0A950JHA4-F1
#
_cell.length_a   1.000
_cell.length_b   1.000
_cell.length_c   1.000
_cell.angle_alpha   90.00
_cell.angle_beta   90.00
_cell.angle_gamma   90.00
#
_symmetry.space_group_name_H-M   'P 1'
#
loop_
_entity.id
_entity.type
_entity.pdbx_description
1 polymer ?
#
loop_
_entity_poly.entity_id
_entity_poly.type
_entity_poly.pdbx_seq_one_letter_code
_entity_poly.pdbx_strand_id
1 'polypeptide(L)'
;MRGILVKVTKQVEVRALHPRLAIVKLGGSHATGPHLKDWLTAIATEAGSIVIVPGGGPFADAVRTAQASMGFHDPAAHIMALMAMAQFGSALESLNPALRLAS
;
A
#
# COMPACT_ATOMS: atom_id res chain seq x y z
N MET A 1 47.80 19.18 41.10
CA MET A 1 46.32 19.23 41.02
C MET A 1 45.89 18.67 39.68
N ARG A 2 45.24 17.50 39.66
CA ARG A 2 44.66 16.90 38.45
C ARG A 2 43.16 17.18 38.47
N GLY A 3 42.67 17.99 37.54
CA GLY A 3 41.26 18.25 37.32
C GLY A 3 40.89 17.85 35.89
N ILE A 4 39.95 16.92 35.79
CA ILE A 4 39.56 16.16 34.60
C ILE A 4 38.80 17.04 33.59
N LEU A 5 39.16 16.90 32.32
CA LEU A 5 38.41 17.42 31.17
C LEU A 5 37.16 16.54 30.98
N VAL A 6 35.97 17.03 31.35
CA VAL A 6 34.71 16.33 31.04
C VAL A 6 34.18 16.83 29.71
N LYS A 7 34.32 16.00 28.68
CA LYS A 7 33.78 16.24 27.34
C LYS A 7 32.27 15.95 27.36
N VAL A 8 31.44 16.96 27.54
CA VAL A 8 29.98 16.84 27.37
C VAL A 8 29.65 17.02 25.89
N THR A 9 29.79 15.96 25.10
CA THR A 9 29.16 15.87 23.78
C THR A 9 27.88 15.06 23.90
N LYS A 10 26.77 15.75 24.24
CA LYS A 10 25.44 15.23 23.94
C LYS A 10 25.21 15.49 22.45
N GLN A 11 25.46 14.49 21.62
CA GLN A 11 24.82 14.39 20.32
C GLN A 11 23.33 14.20 20.63
N VAL A 12 22.56 15.28 20.52
CA VAL A 12 21.10 15.18 20.51
C VAL A 12 20.77 14.48 19.20
N GLU A 13 20.50 13.18 19.27
CA GLU A 13 19.92 12.46 18.16
C GLU A 13 18.52 13.07 17.93
N VAL A 14 18.42 13.98 16.96
CA VAL A 14 17.13 14.43 16.45
C VAL A 14 16.56 13.24 15.66
N ARG A 15 16.06 12.23 16.38
CA ARG A 15 15.16 11.24 15.76
C ARG A 15 13.98 12.04 15.25
N ALA A 16 13.76 12.01 13.94
CA ALA A 16 12.57 12.58 13.34
C ALA A 16 11.35 12.12 14.15
N LEU A 17 10.68 13.05 14.82
CA LEU A 17 9.53 12.80 15.72
C LEU A 17 8.25 12.45 14.94
N HIS A 18 8.40 11.95 13.72
CA HIS A 18 7.30 11.63 12.82
C HIS A 18 7.35 10.13 12.57
N PRO A 19 6.28 9.38 12.90
CA PRO A 19 6.15 8.00 12.46
C PRO A 19 6.43 7.95 10.96
N ARG A 20 7.35 7.08 10.53
CA ARG A 20 7.60 6.88 9.10
C ARG A 20 6.35 6.24 8.50
N LEU A 21 5.61 7.04 7.73
CA LEU A 21 4.53 6.57 6.88
C LEU A 21 5.09 6.30 5.49
N ALA A 22 4.94 5.06 5.02
CA ALA A 22 5.23 4.69 3.63
C ALA A 22 3.93 4.40 2.87
N ILE A 23 3.87 4.84 1.62
CA ILE A 23 2.76 4.54 0.72
C ILE A 23 3.29 3.60 -0.37
N VAL A 24 2.73 2.40 -0.45
CA VAL A 24 3.11 1.39 -1.44
C VAL A 24 2.02 1.29 -2.50
N LYS A 25 2.33 1.74 -3.72
CA LYS A 25 1.43 1.55 -4.87
C LYS A 25 1.60 0.14 -5.41
N LEU A 26 0.56 -0.68 -5.31
CA LEU A 26 0.55 -2.03 -5.88
C LEU A 26 -0.22 -2.04 -7.20
N GLY A 27 0.49 -2.19 -8.31
CA GLY A 27 -0.12 -2.28 -9.64
C GLY A 27 -1.10 -3.45 -9.78
N GLY A 28 -2.20 -3.24 -10.50
CA GLY A 28 -3.25 -4.27 -10.66
C GLY A 28 -2.78 -5.54 -11.38
N SER A 29 -1.80 -5.42 -12.28
CA SER A 29 -1.18 -6.55 -12.99
C SER A 29 -0.50 -7.56 -12.07
N HIS A 30 -0.18 -7.17 -10.82
CA HIS A 30 0.42 -8.07 -9.84
C HIS A 30 -0.59 -8.97 -9.13
N ALA A 31 -1.90 -8.76 -9.32
CA ALA A 31 -2.94 -9.59 -8.72
C ALA A 31 -2.81 -11.09 -9.09
N THR A 32 -2.30 -11.38 -10.29
CA THR A 32 -2.09 -12.74 -10.81
C THR A 32 -0.61 -13.15 -10.80
N GLY A 33 0.26 -12.29 -10.27
CA GLY A 33 1.70 -12.55 -10.21
C GLY A 33 2.05 -13.57 -9.11
N PRO A 34 3.06 -14.43 -9.33
CA PRO A 34 3.43 -15.46 -8.35
C PRO A 34 3.92 -14.89 -7.02
N HIS A 35 4.44 -13.65 -7.03
CA HIS A 35 5.05 -13.01 -5.86
C HIS A 35 4.11 -12.18 -5.00
N LEU A 36 2.81 -12.12 -5.33
CA LEU A 36 1.88 -11.24 -4.61
C LEU A 36 1.88 -11.52 -3.11
N LYS A 37 1.72 -12.79 -2.71
CA LYS A 37 1.66 -13.18 -1.29
C LYS A 37 2.97 -12.88 -0.56
N ASP A 38 4.11 -13.10 -1.23
CA ASP A 38 5.43 -12.83 -0.68
C ASP A 38 5.63 -11.33 -0.43
N TRP A 39 5.20 -10.48 -1.37
CA TRP A 39 5.25 -9.04 -1.19
C TRP A 39 4.32 -8.55 -0.09
N LEU A 40 3.09 -9.04 -0.02
CA LEU A 40 2.18 -8.68 1.08
C LEU A 40 2.78 -9.06 2.44
N THR A 41 3.42 -10.22 2.53
CA THR A 41 4.12 -10.66 3.74
C THR A 41 5.27 -9.73 4.09
N ALA A 42 6.16 -9.43 3.14
CA ALA A 42 7.29 -8.53 3.35
C ALA A 42 6.83 -7.13 3.79
N ILE A 43 5.80 -6.59 3.14
CA ILE A 43 5.22 -5.28 3.48
C ILE A 43 4.63 -5.32 4.90
N ALA A 44 3.90 -6.37 5.27
CA ALA A 44 3.29 -6.49 6.59
C ALA A 44 4.33 -6.62 7.73
N THR A 45 5.55 -7.07 7.42
CA THR A 45 6.64 -7.21 8.40
C THR A 45 7.53 -5.97 8.54
N GLU A 46 7.39 -4.98 7.66
CA GLU A 46 8.20 -3.77 7.68
C GLU A 46 7.82 -2.84 8.84
N ALA A 47 8.81 -2.13 9.41
CA ALA A 47 8.59 -1.28 10.57
C ALA A 47 7.99 0.08 10.18
N GLY A 48 6.96 0.53 10.91
CA GLY A 48 6.34 1.83 10.72
C GLY A 48 4.89 1.72 10.25
N SER A 49 4.34 2.83 9.77
CA SER A 49 2.98 2.85 9.22
C SER A 49 3.06 2.67 7.71
N ILE A 50 2.29 1.72 7.16
CA ILE A 50 2.28 1.48 5.72
C ILE A 50 0.85 1.53 5.22
N VAL A 51 0.64 2.24 4.11
CA VAL A 51 -0.62 2.26 3.37
C VAL A 51 -0.36 1.64 2.00
N ILE A 52 -1.09 0.57 1.69
CA ILE A 52 -1.06 -0.04 0.35
C ILE A 52 -2.19 0.58 -0.48
N VAL A 53 -1.86 1.10 -1.65
CA VAL A 53 -2.82 1.65 -2.61
C VAL A 53 -2.89 0.72 -3.82
N PRO A 54 -3.84 -0.24 -3.86
CA PRO A 54 -3.96 -1.15 -5.00
C PRO A 54 -4.36 -0.41 -6.29
N GLY A 55 -4.04 -1.00 -7.44
CA GLY A 55 -4.74 -0.72 -8.70
C GLY A 55 -6.08 -1.42 -8.75
N GLY A 56 -6.70 -1.52 -9.94
CA GLY A 56 -7.99 -2.20 -10.07
C GLY A 56 -7.92 -3.72 -10.28
N GLY A 57 -6.74 -4.25 -10.62
CA GLY A 57 -6.54 -5.69 -10.85
C GLY A 57 -7.56 -6.32 -11.83
N PRO A 58 -7.86 -7.62 -11.68
CA PRO A 58 -8.86 -8.33 -12.48
C PRO A 58 -10.25 -7.69 -12.41
N PHE A 59 -10.55 -6.96 -11.33
CA PHE A 59 -11.83 -6.26 -11.18
C PHE A 59 -11.96 -5.10 -12.19
N ALA A 60 -10.90 -4.33 -12.43
CA ALA A 60 -10.93 -3.30 -13.47
C ALA A 60 -10.90 -3.88 -14.89
N ASP A 61 -10.35 -5.08 -15.07
CA ASP A 61 -10.44 -5.80 -16.34
C ASP A 61 -11.87 -6.25 -16.64
N ALA A 62 -12.63 -6.64 -15.60
CA ALA A 62 -14.06 -6.91 -15.71
C ALA A 62 -14.84 -5.65 -16.13
N VAL A 63 -14.50 -4.48 -15.57
CA VAL A 63 -15.09 -3.20 -15.99
C VAL A 63 -14.80 -2.91 -17.47
N ARG A 64 -13.55 -3.08 -17.93
CA ARG A 64 -13.18 -2.92 -19.34
C ARG A 64 -13.97 -3.86 -20.26
N THR A 65 -14.13 -5.12 -19.84
CA THR A 65 -14.90 -6.12 -20.58
C THR A 65 -16.38 -5.76 -20.65
N ALA A 66 -16.97 -5.33 -19.53
CA ALA A 66 -18.35 -4.87 -19.47
C ALA A 66 -18.57 -3.58 -20.28
N GLN A 67 -17.60 -2.68 -20.31
CA GLN A 67 -17.68 -1.46 -21.12
C GLN A 67 -17.74 -1.82 -22.61
N ALA A 68 -16.86 -2.72 -23.05
CA ALA A 68 -16.83 -3.18 -24.44
C ALA A 68 -18.13 -3.87 -24.87
N SER A 69 -18.81 -4.59 -23.95
CA SER A 69 -20.04 -5.30 -24.27
C SER A 69 -21.31 -4.44 -24.14
N MET A 70 -21.36 -3.53 -23.17
CA MET A 70 -22.56 -2.72 -22.86
C MET A 70 -22.54 -1.33 -23.48
N GLY A 71 -21.35 -0.79 -23.82
CA GLY A 71 -21.21 0.51 -24.47
C GLY A 71 -21.44 1.73 -23.56
N PHE A 72 -21.26 1.60 -22.24
CA PHE A 72 -21.33 2.78 -21.35
C PHE A 72 -20.12 3.72 -21.53
N HIS A 73 -20.32 4.99 -21.22
CA HIS A 73 -19.33 6.04 -21.46
C HIS A 73 -18.12 5.97 -20.53
N ASP A 74 -16.99 6.51 -20.98
CA ASP A 74 -15.71 6.47 -20.24
C ASP A 74 -15.78 7.01 -18.81
N PRO A 75 -16.52 8.10 -18.50
CA PRO A 75 -16.67 8.52 -17.11
C PRO A 75 -17.30 7.45 -16.19
N ALA A 76 -18.27 6.68 -16.68
CA ALA A 76 -18.87 5.59 -15.89
C ALA A 76 -17.86 4.46 -15.70
N ALA A 77 -17.12 4.09 -16.76
CA ALA A 77 -16.04 3.12 -16.70
C ALA A 77 -14.96 3.51 -15.69
N HIS A 78 -14.59 4.79 -15.65
CA HIS A 78 -13.59 5.33 -14.74
C HIS A 78 -14.02 5.15 -13.27
N ILE A 79 -15.26 5.55 -12.93
CA ILE A 79 -15.79 5.38 -11.57
C ILE A 79 -15.87 3.91 -11.18
N MET A 80 -16.29 3.03 -12.09
CA MET A 80 -16.30 1.59 -11.85
C MET A 80 -14.87 1.02 -11.65
N ALA A 81 -13.88 1.53 -12.38
CA ALA A 81 -12.48 1.15 -12.18
C ALA A 81 -11.91 1.61 -10.82
N LEU A 82 -12.40 2.74 -10.27
CA LEU A 82 -12.07 3.15 -8.90
C LEU A 82 -12.71 2.22 -7.87
N MET A 83 -13.96 1.79 -8.07
CA MET A 83 -14.60 0.79 -7.21
C MET A 83 -13.86 -0.56 -7.26
N ALA A 84 -13.35 -0.94 -8.42
CA ALA A 84 -12.49 -2.11 -8.58
C ALA A 84 -11.20 -2.04 -7.72
N MET A 85 -10.66 -0.84 -7.45
CA MET A 85 -9.53 -0.69 -6.54
C MET A 85 -9.91 -1.06 -5.09
N ALA A 86 -11.10 -0.68 -4.64
CA ALA A 86 -11.62 -1.07 -3.32
C ALA A 86 -11.85 -2.58 -3.24
N GLN A 87 -12.42 -3.19 -4.29
CA GLN A 87 -12.58 -4.64 -4.39
C GLN A 87 -11.23 -5.38 -4.32
N PHE A 88 -10.21 -4.86 -5.00
CA PHE A 88 -8.88 -5.44 -4.90
C PHE A 88 -8.31 -5.28 -3.48
N GLY A 89 -8.53 -4.14 -2.81
CA GLY A 89 -8.19 -3.95 -1.41
C GLY A 89 -8.78 -5.03 -0.48
N SER A 90 -10.07 -5.33 -0.61
CA SER A 90 -10.72 -6.41 0.15
C SER A 90 -10.10 -7.78 -0.13
N ALA A 91 -9.72 -8.05 -1.39
CA ALA A 91 -9.03 -9.29 -1.73
C ALA A 91 -7.64 -9.36 -1.07
N LEU A 92 -6.88 -8.25 -1.03
CA LEU A 92 -5.57 -8.20 -0.36
C LEU A 92 -5.68 -8.45 1.16
N GLU A 93 -6.67 -7.86 1.83
CA GLU A 93 -6.98 -8.12 3.24
C GLU A 93 -7.29 -9.61 3.47
N SER A 94 -8.08 -10.23 2.60
CA SER A 94 -8.35 -11.68 2.68
C SER A 94 -7.12 -12.55 2.43
N LEU A 95 -6.14 -12.09 1.65
CA LEU A 95 -4.93 -12.84 1.32
C LEU A 95 -3.86 -12.75 2.40
N ASN A 96 -3.88 -11.70 3.22
CA ASN A 96 -2.96 -11.53 4.35
C ASN A 96 -3.69 -10.88 5.53
N PRO A 97 -3.96 -11.63 6.63
CA PRO A 97 -4.74 -11.15 7.77
C PRO A 97 -4.08 -10.03 8.59
N ALA A 98 -2.80 -9.71 8.32
CA ALA A 98 -2.13 -8.56 8.92
C ALA A 98 -2.53 -7.22 8.27
N LEU A 99 -3.11 -7.26 7.07
CA LEU A 99 -3.66 -6.09 6.41
C LEU A 99 -5.07 -5.83 6.93
N ARG A 100 -5.47 -4.56 6.94
CA ARG A 100 -6.86 -4.15 7.09
C ARG A 100 -7.18 -3.02 6.13
N LEU A 101 -8.44 -2.95 5.70
CA LEU A 101 -8.93 -1.78 4.97
C LEU A 101 -8.82 -0.52 5.83
N ALA A 102 -8.40 0.58 5.21
CA ALA A 102 -8.42 1.89 5.85
C ALA A 102 -9.86 2.38 5.98
N SER A 103 -10.21 2.90 7.16
CA SER A 103 -11.53 3.47 7.51
C SER A 103 -11.46 4.98 7.69
#